data_AF-A0AB33IN37-F1
#
_entry.id   AF-A0AB33IN37-F1
#
_cell.length_a   1.000
_cell.length_b   1.000
_cell.length_c   1.000
_cell.angle_alpha   90.00
_cell.angle_beta   90.00
_cell.angle_gamma   90.00
#
_symmetry.space_group_name_H-M   'P 1'
#
loop_
_entity.id
_entity.type
_entity.pdbx_description
1 polymer ?
#
loop_
_entity_poly.entity_id
_entity_poly.type
_entity_poly.pdbx_seq_one_letter_code
_entity_poly.pdbx_strand_id
1 'polypeptide(L)'
;MIDPQRPRLSIVRQCLLLHLNRSGVYYRPVPQSEANLALMRLIDAQFLETPYYGSRQMTWYLRRLGYEVGRKRVRRLMAIMGLRAVYQKPRTSVPHPEHRKYPYLLRDLVIERPNQVWCSDITYIPMKRGFLYLVAIIAISIIKLPRPELFCHIPGFHGIM
;
A
#
# COMPACT_ATOMS: atom_id res chain seq x y z
N MET A 1 -21.73 11.65 -16.61
CA MET A 1 -21.70 13.05 -16.14
C MET A 1 -23.12 13.43 -15.72
N ILE A 2 -23.32 13.84 -14.46
CA ILE A 2 -24.63 14.29 -13.95
C ILE A 2 -24.73 15.79 -14.19
N ASP A 3 -25.82 16.22 -14.82
CA ASP A 3 -26.03 17.61 -15.23
C ASP A 3 -27.30 18.19 -14.57
N PRO A 4 -27.17 19.13 -13.61
CA PRO A 4 -28.29 19.80 -12.97
C PRO A 4 -29.10 20.70 -13.90
N GLN A 5 -28.52 21.16 -15.02
CA GLN A 5 -29.12 22.15 -15.91
C GLN A 5 -30.00 21.54 -17.01
N ARG A 6 -30.15 20.20 -17.04
CA ARG A 6 -30.92 19.50 -18.05
C ARG A 6 -32.42 19.44 -17.69
N PRO A 7 -33.32 20.18 -18.38
CA PRO A 7 -34.71 20.33 -17.93
C PRO A 7 -35.53 19.03 -18.07
N ARG A 8 -35.15 18.14 -18.99
CA ARG A 8 -35.90 16.92 -19.32
C ARG A 8 -35.63 15.73 -18.39
N LEU A 9 -34.57 15.77 -17.59
CA LEU A 9 -34.15 14.66 -16.74
C LEU A 9 -33.75 15.16 -15.36
N SER A 10 -34.57 14.87 -14.35
CA SER A 10 -34.26 15.21 -12.97
C SER A 10 -32.97 14.54 -12.52
N ILE A 11 -32.23 15.19 -11.60
CA ILE A 11 -31.01 14.64 -10.99
C ILE A 11 -31.27 13.23 -10.42
N VAL A 12 -32.45 13.00 -9.84
CA VAL A 12 -32.87 11.69 -9.32
C VAL A 12 -32.88 10.64 -10.42
N ARG A 13 -33.47 10.94 -11.58
CA ARG A 13 -33.55 10.00 -12.70
C ARG A 13 -32.17 9.75 -13.33
N GLN A 14 -31.32 10.77 -13.39
CA GLN A 14 -29.93 10.61 -13.83
C GLN A 14 -29.12 9.71 -12.89
N CYS A 15 -29.27 9.87 -11.57
CA CYS A 15 -28.62 9.00 -10.57
C CYS A 15 -29.08 7.54 -10.70
N LEU A 16 -30.38 7.33 -10.89
CA LEU A 16 -30.97 6.00 -11.07
C LEU A 16 -30.40 5.30 -12.30
N LEU A 17 -30.38 6.00 -13.45
CA LEU A 17 -29.85 5.46 -14.71
C LEU A 17 -28.35 5.12 -14.61
N LEU A 18 -27.59 5.93 -13.87
CA LEU A 18 -26.15 5.75 -13.68
C LEU A 18 -25.79 4.82 -12.52
N HIS A 19 -26.78 4.27 -11.80
CA HIS A 19 -26.58 3.47 -10.59
C HIS A 19 -25.72 4.18 -9.53
N LEU A 20 -25.87 5.51 -9.41
CA LEU A 20 -25.14 6.34 -8.46
C LEU A 20 -26.02 6.71 -7.26
N ASN A 21 -25.44 6.75 -6.07
CA ASN A 21 -26.13 7.26 -4.90
C ASN A 21 -26.27 8.79 -4.99
N ARG A 22 -27.50 9.27 -4.87
CA ARG A 22 -27.86 10.70 -4.89
C ARG A 22 -27.03 11.54 -3.92
N SER A 23 -26.68 11.01 -2.73
CA SER A 23 -25.91 11.74 -1.72
C SER A 23 -24.48 12.08 -2.20
N GLY A 24 -23.88 11.23 -3.03
CA GLY A 24 -22.55 11.45 -3.61
C GLY A 24 -22.52 12.60 -4.61
N VAL A 25 -23.65 12.92 -5.25
CA VAL A 25 -23.76 13.99 -6.25
C VAL A 25 -23.64 15.38 -5.62
N TYR A 26 -24.16 15.54 -4.41
CA TYR A 26 -24.09 16.80 -3.67
C TYR A 26 -22.83 16.90 -2.80
N TYR A 27 -22.11 15.80 -2.61
CA TYR A 27 -20.92 15.77 -1.79
C TYR A 27 -19.78 16.53 -2.48
N ARG A 28 -19.37 17.66 -1.90
CA ARG A 28 -18.13 18.33 -2.27
C ARG A 28 -17.00 17.82 -1.38
N PRO A 29 -15.91 17.27 -1.95
CA PRO A 29 -14.76 16.85 -1.16
C PRO A 29 -14.21 18.03 -0.35
N VAL A 30 -14.21 17.89 0.98
CA VAL A 30 -13.63 18.91 1.85
C VAL A 30 -12.13 18.64 1.98
N PRO A 31 -11.25 19.58 1.59
CA PRO A 31 -9.81 19.40 1.73
C PRO A 31 -9.42 19.29 3.21
N GLN A 32 -8.34 18.56 3.50
CA GLN A 32 -7.81 18.52 4.86
C GLN A 32 -7.19 19.88 5.21
N SER A 33 -7.37 20.33 6.45
CA SER A 33 -6.74 21.56 6.94
C SER A 33 -5.21 21.47 6.90
N GLU A 34 -4.53 22.60 6.77
CA GLU A 34 -3.05 22.65 6.74
C GLU A 34 -2.42 22.00 7.98
N ALA A 35 -3.02 22.23 9.15
CA ALA A 35 -2.60 21.57 10.39
C ALA A 35 -2.72 20.04 10.33
N ASN A 36 -3.72 19.50 9.64
CA ASN A 36 -3.83 18.05 9.43
C ASN A 36 -2.78 17.57 8.42
N LEU A 37 -2.50 18.32 7.36
CA LEU A 37 -1.46 17.98 6.39
C LEU A 37 -0.06 17.94 7.03
N ALA A 38 0.24 18.89 7.92
CA ALA A 38 1.48 18.89 8.69
C ALA A 38 1.60 17.63 9.58
N LEU A 39 0.52 17.29 10.31
CA LEU A 39 0.48 16.07 11.12
C LEU A 39 0.60 14.80 10.26
N MET A 40 -0.04 14.76 9.09
CA MET A 40 0.06 13.61 8.18
C MET A 40 1.50 13.39 7.70
N ARG A 41 2.27 14.45 7.43
CA ARG A 41 3.70 14.33 7.07
C ARG A 41 4.54 13.74 8.20
N LEU A 42 4.29 14.18 9.44
CA LEU A 42 5.00 13.65 10.61
C LEU A 42 4.64 12.19 10.89
N ILE A 43 3.37 11.83 10.72
CA ILE A 43 2.90 10.45 10.84
C ILE A 43 3.57 9.57 9.78
N ASP A 44 3.64 10.05 8.54
CA ASP A 44 4.26 9.32 7.42
C ASP A 44 5.74 9.03 7.68
N ALA A 45 6.50 10.07 8.02
CA ALA A 45 7.92 9.95 8.34
C ALA A 45 8.16 8.97 9.49
N GLN A 46 7.39 9.09 10.58
CA GLN A 46 7.52 8.18 11.72
C GLN A 46 7.12 6.75 11.37
N PHE A 47 6.11 6.57 10.51
CA PHE A 47 5.65 5.26 10.12
C PHE A 47 6.66 4.52 9.24
N LEU A 48 7.45 5.25 8.42
CA LEU A 48 8.56 4.69 7.66
C LEU A 48 9.67 4.15 8.58
N GLU A 49 9.98 4.85 9.67
CA GLU A 49 10.95 4.38 10.67
C GLU A 49 10.40 3.26 11.55
N THR A 50 9.11 3.33 11.88
CA THR A 50 8.46 2.44 12.87
C THR A 50 7.12 1.90 12.35
N PRO A 51 7.14 0.96 11.38
CA PRO A 51 5.91 0.45 10.74
C PRO A 51 4.97 -0.30 11.69
N TYR A 52 5.43 -0.65 12.90
CA TYR A 52 4.65 -1.29 13.96
C TYR A 52 3.92 -0.30 14.88
N TYR A 53 4.08 1.02 14.68
CA TYR A 53 3.40 2.03 15.48
C TYR A 53 1.91 2.16 15.09
N GLY A 54 1.05 1.71 15.99
CA GLY A 54 -0.40 1.94 15.89
C GLY A 54 -0.82 3.33 16.37
N SER A 55 -2.12 3.63 16.24
CA SER A 55 -2.70 4.92 16.64
C SER A 55 -2.36 5.38 18.06
N ARG A 56 -2.17 4.45 19.01
CA ARG A 56 -1.75 4.78 20.38
C ARG A 56 -0.31 5.29 20.39
N GLN A 57 0.65 4.50 19.92
CA GLN A 57 2.07 4.86 19.90
C GLN A 57 2.33 6.13 19.10
N MET A 58 1.67 6.25 17.94
CA MET A 58 1.76 7.45 17.11
C MET A 58 1.24 8.71 17.84
N THR A 59 0.20 8.58 18.67
CA THR A 59 -0.29 9.70 19.49
C THR A 59 0.74 10.11 20.55
N TRP A 60 1.40 9.16 21.21
CA TRP A 60 2.46 9.44 22.18
C TRP A 60 3.66 10.13 21.53
N TYR A 61 4.08 9.64 20.37
CA TYR A 61 5.16 10.23 19.59
C TYR A 61 4.86 11.70 19.24
N LEU A 62 3.70 11.98 18.66
CA LEU A 62 3.30 13.34 18.29
C LEU A 62 3.20 14.28 19.50
N ARG A 63 2.73 13.77 20.65
CA ARG A 63 2.70 14.55 21.90
C ARG A 63 4.10 14.88 22.42
N ARG A 64 5.05 13.95 22.28
CA ARG A 64 6.46 14.17 22.66
C ARG A 64 7.12 15.26 21.82
N LEU A 65 6.68 15.42 20.58
CA LEU A 65 7.08 16.51 19.69
C LEU A 65 6.37 17.84 19.99
N GLY A 66 5.51 17.91 21.01
CA GLY A 66 4.79 19.14 21.40
C GLY A 66 3.43 19.33 20.72
N TYR A 67 2.92 18.35 19.96
CA TYR A 67 1.59 18.46 19.35
C TYR A 67 0.47 17.98 20.28
N GLU A 68 -0.49 18.85 20.57
CA GLU A 68 -1.71 18.48 21.30
C GLU A 68 -2.70 17.74 20.39
N VAL A 69 -2.48 16.43 20.24
CA VAL A 69 -3.34 15.56 19.44
C VAL A 69 -4.02 14.46 20.26
N GLY A 70 -5.29 14.23 19.94
CA GLY A 70 -6.08 13.13 20.49
C GLY A 70 -5.99 11.86 19.64
N ARG A 71 -6.11 10.69 20.28
CA ARG A 71 -6.05 9.38 19.59
C ARG A 71 -7.07 9.22 18.47
N LYS A 72 -8.29 9.75 18.64
CA LYS A 72 -9.35 9.70 17.60
C LYS A 72 -8.91 10.46 16.34
N ARG A 73 -8.25 11.61 16.50
CA ARG A 73 -7.72 12.43 15.40
C ARG A 73 -6.61 11.69 14.66
N VAL A 74 -5.62 11.15 15.40
CA VAL A 74 -4.51 10.38 14.81
C VAL A 74 -5.03 9.14 14.07
N ARG A 75 -5.96 8.39 14.68
CA ARG A 75 -6.58 7.21 14.02
C ARG A 75 -7.28 7.57 12.71
N ARG A 76 -8.02 8.69 12.69
CA ARG A 76 -8.68 9.19 11.46
C ARG A 76 -7.65 9.56 10.40
N LEU A 77 -6.58 10.28 10.75
CA LEU A 77 -5.53 10.67 9.81
C LEU A 77 -4.79 9.45 9.25
N MET A 78 -4.40 8.50 10.11
CA MET A 78 -3.80 7.23 9.66
C MET A 78 -4.72 6.48 8.69
N ALA A 79 -6.04 6.42 8.97
CA ALA A 79 -7.00 5.77 8.08
C ALA A 79 -7.13 6.48 6.72
N ILE A 80 -7.12 7.82 6.70
CA ILE A 80 -7.13 8.62 5.46
C ILE A 80 -5.86 8.34 4.63
N MET A 81 -4.71 8.17 5.29
CA MET A 81 -3.44 7.83 4.64
C MET A 81 -3.31 6.35 4.26
N GLY A 82 -4.26 5.50 4.67
CA GLY A 82 -4.16 4.05 4.47
C GLY A 82 -3.13 3.34 5.36
N LEU A 83 -2.57 4.04 6.36
CA LEU A 83 -1.56 3.49 7.26
C LEU A 83 -2.18 2.57 8.30
N ARG A 84 -1.65 1.35 8.38
CA ARG A 84 -2.01 0.36 9.40
C ARG A 84 -0.74 -0.23 9.98
N ALA A 85 -0.65 -0.23 11.30
CA ALA A 85 0.47 -0.83 12.00
C ALA A 85 0.67 -2.29 11.54
N VAL A 86 1.88 -2.56 11.09
CA VAL A 86 2.34 -3.88 10.71
C VAL A 86 2.76 -4.59 11.99
N TYR A 87 1.83 -5.33 12.56
CA TYR A 87 2.13 -6.29 13.61
C TYR A 87 2.46 -7.64 12.99
N GLN A 88 3.25 -8.45 13.69
CA GLN A 88 3.37 -9.87 13.36
C GLN A 88 1.95 -10.46 13.42
N LYS A 89 1.37 -10.71 12.25
CA LYS A 89 0.16 -11.51 12.15
C LYS A 89 0.52 -12.94 12.63
N PRO A 90 -0.44 -13.70 13.17
CA PRO A 90 -0.24 -15.14 13.40
C PRO A 90 0.40 -15.74 12.15
N ARG A 91 1.46 -16.56 12.30
CA ARG A 91 2.23 -17.12 11.18
C ARG A 91 1.29 -17.72 10.13
N THR A 92 1.07 -17.02 9.02
CA THR A 92 0.36 -17.57 7.85
C THR A 92 1.22 -18.60 7.10
N SER A 93 2.51 -18.65 7.43
CA SER A 93 3.44 -19.71 6.99
C SER A 93 3.20 -21.04 7.69
N VAL A 94 2.38 -21.08 8.74
CA VAL A 94 1.81 -22.33 9.25
C VAL A 94 0.51 -22.55 8.48
N PRO A 95 0.50 -23.44 7.48
CA PRO A 95 -0.72 -23.73 6.75
C PRO A 95 -1.75 -24.31 7.71
N HIS A 96 -3.01 -23.87 7.60
CA HIS A 96 -4.12 -24.60 8.21
C HIS A 96 -4.08 -26.03 7.68
N PRO A 97 -4.36 -27.08 8.48
CA PRO A 97 -4.28 -28.48 8.05
C PRO A 97 -5.04 -28.77 6.74
N GLU A 98 -6.11 -28.01 6.50
CA GLU A 98 -7.01 -28.14 5.34
C GLU A 98 -6.58 -27.33 4.10
N HIS A 99 -5.54 -26.50 4.19
CA HIS A 99 -5.09 -25.73 3.03
C HIS A 99 -4.30 -26.62 2.05
N ARG A 100 -4.80 -26.71 0.82
CA ARG A 100 -4.15 -27.45 -0.26
C ARG A 100 -2.80 -26.82 -0.59
N LYS A 101 -1.73 -27.57 -0.34
CA LYS A 101 -0.38 -27.19 -0.79
C LYS A 101 -0.32 -27.35 -2.30
N TYR A 102 -0.11 -26.24 -3.02
CA TYR A 102 0.13 -26.29 -4.46
C TYR A 102 1.60 -26.63 -4.71
N PRO A 103 1.90 -27.56 -5.63
CA PRO A 103 3.27 -27.84 -6.00
C PRO A 103 3.90 -26.60 -6.63
N TYR A 104 5.13 -26.30 -6.24
CA TYR A 104 5.89 -25.22 -6.85
C TYR A 104 6.32 -25.66 -8.26
N LEU A 105 5.57 -25.21 -9.27
CA LEU A 105 5.69 -25.65 -10.66
C LEU A 105 7.04 -25.31 -11.32
N LEU A 106 7.84 -24.46 -10.69
CA LEU A 106 9.16 -24.04 -11.17
C LEU A 106 10.33 -24.84 -10.55
N ARG A 107 10.05 -25.80 -9.63
CA ARG A 107 11.10 -26.49 -8.85
C ARG A 107 12.06 -27.31 -9.73
N ASP A 108 11.54 -27.98 -10.75
CA ASP A 108 12.30 -28.89 -11.63
C ASP A 108 12.31 -28.41 -13.10
N LEU A 109 11.93 -27.15 -13.34
CA LEU A 109 11.88 -26.58 -14.69
C LEU A 109 13.27 -26.03 -15.07
N VAL A 110 13.94 -26.70 -16.00
CA VAL A 110 15.16 -26.16 -16.64
C VAL A 110 14.77 -25.02 -17.59
N ILE A 111 15.30 -23.83 -17.33
CA ILE A 111 15.07 -22.64 -18.14
C ILE A 111 16.17 -22.59 -19.20
N GLU A 112 15.87 -22.92 -20.45
CA GLU A 112 16.89 -23.05 -21.51
C GLU A 112 16.93 -21.85 -22.46
N ARG A 113 15.85 -21.06 -22.50
CA ARG A 113 15.70 -19.92 -23.41
C ARG A 113 15.17 -18.67 -22.71
N PRO A 114 15.53 -17.47 -23.18
CA PRO A 114 14.88 -16.23 -22.76
C PRO A 114 13.35 -16.31 -22.95
N ASN A 115 12.60 -15.59 -22.11
CA ASN A 115 11.13 -15.52 -22.11
C ASN A 115 10.37 -16.81 -21.68
N GLN A 116 11.03 -17.81 -21.10
CA GLN A 116 10.36 -19.03 -20.63
C GLN A 116 9.67 -18.86 -19.26
N VAL A 117 10.23 -18.03 -18.38
CA VAL A 117 9.67 -17.73 -17.05
C VAL A 117 9.77 -16.23 -16.80
N TRP A 118 8.71 -15.64 -16.25
CA TRP A 118 8.60 -14.21 -16.00
C TRP A 118 8.34 -14.00 -14.51
N CYS A 119 9.09 -13.10 -13.90
CA CYS A 119 8.85 -12.63 -12.53
C CYS A 119 8.22 -11.24 -12.61
N SER A 120 7.14 -11.01 -11.86
CA SER A 120 6.59 -9.67 -11.68
C SER A 120 6.58 -9.29 -10.22
N ASP A 121 7.01 -8.07 -9.92
CA ASP A 121 6.87 -7.47 -8.60
C ASP A 121 6.19 -6.10 -8.71
N ILE A 122 5.41 -5.75 -7.68
CA ILE A 122 4.73 -4.45 -7.59
C ILE A 122 5.27 -3.74 -6.36
N THR A 123 6.01 -2.65 -6.60
CA THR A 123 6.60 -1.82 -5.56
C THR A 123 5.90 -0.46 -5.49
N TYR A 124 5.74 0.06 -4.28
CA TYR A 124 5.12 1.36 -4.01
C TYR A 124 6.18 2.43 -3.72
N ILE A 125 6.16 3.53 -4.48
CA ILE A 125 7.14 4.62 -4.36
C ILE A 125 6.45 5.90 -3.88
N PRO A 126 6.79 6.42 -2.68
CA PRO A 126 6.22 7.65 -2.16
C PRO A 126 6.78 8.90 -2.86
N MET A 127 5.92 9.86 -3.19
CA MET A 127 6.28 11.11 -3.88
C MET A 127 5.83 12.35 -3.09
N LYS A 128 6.45 13.51 -3.32
CA LYS A 128 6.10 14.80 -2.64
C LYS A 128 4.61 15.15 -2.71
N ARG A 129 3.90 14.69 -3.75
CA ARG A 129 2.44 14.73 -3.87
C ARG A 129 1.95 13.42 -4.49
N GLY A 130 1.36 12.55 -3.67
CA GLY A 130 0.75 11.29 -4.10
C GLY A 130 1.72 10.12 -4.11
N PHE A 131 1.35 9.07 -4.86
CA PHE A 131 2.03 7.78 -4.84
C PHE A 131 2.15 7.21 -6.26
N LEU A 132 3.25 6.51 -6.52
CA LEU A 132 3.50 5.84 -7.79
C LEU A 132 3.58 4.33 -7.57
N TYR A 133 2.89 3.57 -8.43
CA TYR A 133 3.01 2.11 -8.49
C TYR A 133 4.04 1.76 -9.56
N LEU A 134 5.14 1.14 -9.15
CA LEU A 134 6.11 0.56 -10.07
C LEU A 134 5.79 -0.92 -10.23
N VAL A 135 5.51 -1.32 -11.47
CA VAL A 135 5.41 -2.73 -11.84
C VAL A 135 6.69 -3.10 -12.59
N ALA A 136 7.48 -4.00 -12.03
CA ALA A 136 8.65 -4.56 -12.70
C ALA A 136 8.29 -5.94 -13.25
N ILE A 137 8.55 -6.14 -14.55
CA ILE A 137 8.39 -7.43 -15.21
C ILE A 137 9.77 -7.82 -15.74
N ILE A 138 10.29 -8.95 -15.25
CA ILE A 138 11.64 -9.42 -15.58
C ILE A 138 11.53 -10.82 -16.17
N ALA A 139 12.10 -11.02 -17.36
CA ALA A 139 12.27 -12.35 -17.92
C ALA A 139 13.43 -13.06 -17.23
N ILE A 140 13.14 -14.19 -16.58
CA ILE A 140 14.16 -15.07 -16.03
C ILE A 140 14.78 -15.80 -17.23
N SER A 141 15.96 -15.35 -17.62
CA SER A 141 16.84 -16.04 -18.56
C SER A 141 18.04 -16.57 -17.79
N ILE A 142 18.75 -17.58 -18.34
CA ILE A 142 20.02 -18.03 -17.79
C ILE A 142 20.98 -16.83 -17.84
N ILE A 143 21.09 -16.09 -16.73
CA ILE A 143 22.19 -15.17 -16.50
C ILE A 143 23.39 -16.06 -16.19
N LYS A 144 24.02 -16.61 -17.23
CA LYS A 144 25.40 -17.08 -17.14
C LYS A 144 26.26 -15.82 -17.08
N LEU A 145 26.38 -15.24 -15.88
CA LEU A 145 27.41 -14.25 -15.61
C LEU A 145 28.76 -14.93 -15.83
N PRO A 146 29.59 -14.49 -16.79
CA PRO A 146 30.93 -15.03 -16.94
C PRO A 146 31.84 -14.30 -15.96
N ARG A 147 31.63 -14.45 -14.64
CA ARG A 147 32.61 -14.03 -13.61
C ARG A 147 32.49 -14.93 -12.37
N PRO A 148 33.56 -15.66 -12.00
CA PRO A 148 33.57 -16.52 -10.81
C PRO A 148 33.73 -15.75 -9.49
N GLU A 149 33.88 -14.42 -9.51
CA GLU A 149 34.16 -13.66 -8.30
C GLU A 149 33.31 -12.39 -8.30
N LEU A 150 32.21 -12.43 -7.54
CA LEU A 150 31.60 -11.30 -6.84
C LEU A 150 30.48 -11.88 -5.99
N PHE A 151 30.87 -12.34 -4.80
CA PHE A 151 29.99 -12.42 -3.64
C PHE A 151 29.23 -11.08 -3.55
N CYS A 152 27.94 -11.09 -3.88
CA CYS A 152 27.06 -9.99 -3.51
C CYS A 152 26.80 -10.14 -2.01
N HIS A 153 27.74 -9.62 -1.21
CA HIS A 153 27.52 -9.35 0.19
C HIS A 153 26.51 -8.18 0.24
N ILE A 154 25.23 -8.51 0.33
CA ILE A 154 24.20 -7.55 0.73
C ILE A 154 24.23 -7.54 2.27
N PRO A 155 24.77 -6.51 2.93
CA PRO A 155 24.64 -6.40 4.38
C PRO A 155 23.17 -6.10 4.69
N GLY A 156 22.46 -7.02 5.35
CA GLY A 156 21.16 -6.70 5.93
C GLY A 156 20.15 -7.83 6.11
N PHE A 157 20.28 -8.96 5.42
CA PHE A 157 19.35 -10.08 5.61
C PHE A 157 19.84 -11.04 6.69
N HIS A 158 19.79 -10.60 7.96
CA HIS A 158 19.79 -11.51 9.09
C HIS A 158 18.35 -11.92 9.43
N GLY A 159 18.04 -13.19 9.13
CA GLY A 159 17.21 -14.04 9.98
C GLY A 159 15.74 -13.70 10.13
N ILE A 160 14.89 -14.39 9.37
CA ILE A 160 13.61 -14.89 9.91
C ILE A 160 13.56 -16.39 9.63
N MET A 161 13.91 -17.16 10.65
CA MET A 161 13.53 -18.56 10.83
C MET A 161 12.16 -18.62 11.53
#